data_AF-A0A379YNY6-F1
#
_entry.id   AF-A0A379YNY6-F1
#
_cell.length_a   1.000
_cell.length_b   1.000
_cell.length_c   1.000
_cell.angle_alpha   90.00
_cell.angle_beta   90.00
_cell.angle_gamma   90.00
#
_symmetry.space_group_name_H-M   'P 1'
#
loop_
_entity.id
_entity.type
_entity.pdbx_description
1 polymer ?
#
loop_
_entity_poly.entity_id
_entity_poly.type
_entity_poly.pdbx_seq_one_letter_code
_entity_poly.pdbx_strand_id
1 'polypeptide(L)' 'MLEGTASYEIHSCSNCLNKKELGFDFSMAFQPIINIKNNSVFGYEALVRGLNNEAVGLMPIS' A
#
# COMPACT_ATOMS: atom_id res chain seq x y z
N MET A 1 -7.29 29.76 13.38
CA MET A 1 -6.94 29.50 11.98
C MET A 1 -5.47 29.90 11.87
N LEU A 2 -4.46 29.06 11.71
CA LEU A 2 -4.28 27.78 10.98
C LEU A 2 -3.25 26.93 11.79
N GLU A 3 -3.61 25.72 12.18
CA GLU A 3 -3.16 24.41 11.64
C GLU A 3 -1.79 23.91 12.14
N GLY A 4 -1.83 22.77 12.82
CA GLY A 4 -0.75 22.20 13.62
C GLY A 4 0.38 21.59 12.79
N THR A 5 1.60 21.97 13.14
CA THR A 5 2.84 21.40 12.61
C THR A 5 3.13 20.09 13.33
N ALA A 6 2.64 18.96 12.80
CA ALA A 6 3.14 17.65 13.20
C ALA A 6 4.54 17.49 12.58
N SER A 7 5.58 17.61 13.41
CA SER A 7 6.98 17.38 13.03
C SER A 7 7.20 15.90 12.69
N TYR A 8 7.32 15.59 11.40
CA TYR A 8 7.73 14.28 10.92
C TYR A 8 9.27 14.23 10.86
N GLU A 9 9.89 13.31 11.60
CA GLU A 9 11.33 13.10 11.55
C GLU A 9 11.76 12.80 10.10
N ILE A 10 12.68 13.61 9.57
CA ILE A 10 13.23 13.40 8.24
C ILE A 10 14.08 12.13 8.29
N HIS A 11 13.53 11.03 7.80
CA HIS A 11 14.25 9.76 7.66
C HIS A 11 15.53 9.98 6.83
N SER A 12 16.69 10.00 7.49
CA SER A 12 18.02 10.25 6.91
C SER A 12 18.58 9.06 6.12
N CYS A 13 17.70 8.21 5.58
CA CYS A 13 18.12 7.09 4.74
C CYS A 13 18.29 7.60 3.31
N SER A 14 19.51 7.48 2.76
CA SER A 14 19.81 7.87 1.38
C SER A 14 18.88 7.25 0.35
N ASN A 15 18.34 6.06 0.64
CA ASN A 15 17.37 5.37 -0.21
C ASN A 15 15.93 5.90 -0.05
N CYS A 16 15.55 6.39 1.13
CA CYS A 16 14.25 7.03 1.37
C CYS A 16 14.21 8.47 0.84
N LEU A 17 15.37 9.13 0.75
CA LEU A 17 15.55 10.45 0.13
C LEU A 17 15.45 10.37 -1.40
N ASN A 18 15.85 9.24 -1.98
CA ASN A 18 15.67 8.96 -3.39
C ASN A 18 14.22 8.56 -3.66
N LYS A 19 13.32 9.56 -3.64
CA LYS A 19 11.92 9.43 -4.09
C LYS A 19 11.86 9.23 -5.60
N LYS A 20 12.52 8.20 -6.12
CA LYS A 20 12.30 7.79 -7.50
C LYS A 20 10.88 7.24 -7.56
N GLU A 21 10.01 7.96 -8.26
CA GLU A 21 8.66 7.50 -8.52
C GLU A 21 8.74 6.12 -9.18
N LEU A 22 7.91 5.19 -8.71
CA LEU A 22 7.67 3.97 -9.45
C LEU A 22 7.12 4.42 -10.80
N GLY A 23 7.79 4.08 -11.90
CA GLY A 23 7.40 4.51 -13.26
C GLY A 23 6.07 3.92 -13.75
N PHE A 24 5.24 3.42 -12.83
CA PHE A 24 3.95 2.81 -13.06
C PHE A 24 3.06 3.05 -11.84
N ASP A 25 1.77 3.21 -12.10
CA ASP A 25 0.75 3.29 -11.06
C ASP A 25 0.23 1.90 -10.70
N PHE A 26 -0.17 1.72 -9.43
CA PHE A 26 -0.79 0.51 -8.94
C PHE A 26 -1.92 0.82 -7.97
N SER A 27 -2.81 -0.15 -7.78
CA SER A 27 -3.92 -0.08 -6.83
C SER A 27 -3.77 -1.16 -5.75
N MET A 28 -4.66 -1.14 -4.74
CA MET A 28 -4.70 -2.14 -3.69
C MET A 28 -6.07 -2.79 -3.62
N ALA A 29 -6.09 -4.11 -3.41
CA ALA A 29 -7.27 -4.88 -3.07
C ALA A 29 -7.14 -5.45 -1.66
N PHE A 30 -8.26 -5.55 -0.93
CA PHE A 30 -8.28 -5.97 0.46
C PHE A 30 -9.06 -7.28 0.62
N GLN A 31 -8.37 -8.37 0.94
CA GLN A 31 -9.00 -9.66 1.19
C GLN A 31 -9.27 -9.84 2.69
N PRO A 32 -10.53 -10.07 3.12
CA PRO A 32 -10.84 -10.26 4.52
C PRO A 32 -10.31 -11.62 5.02
N ILE A 33 -9.63 -11.59 6.17
CA ILE A 33 -9.24 -12.78 6.93
C ILE A 33 -10.37 -13.07 7.91
N ILE A 34 -11.02 -14.23 7.77
CA ILE A 34 -12.17 -14.62 8.59
C ILE A 34 -11.72 -15.55 9.71
N ASN A 35 -12.12 -15.24 10.95
CA ASN A 35 -12.03 -16.18 12.06
C ASN A 35 -13.17 -17.20 11.95
N ILE A 36 -12.83 -18.44 11.59
CA ILE A 36 -13.79 -19.52 11.38
C ILE A 36 -14.53 -19.98 12.66
N LYS A 37 -14.04 -19.63 13.85
CA LYS A 37 -14.68 -20.03 15.12
C LYS A 37 -15.92 -19.20 15.43
N ASN A 38 -15.96 -17.95 14.98
CA ASN A 38 -17.01 -16.98 15.31
C ASN A 38 -17.52 -16.22 14.07
N ASN A 39 -17.10 -16.62 12.86
CA ASN A 39 -17.41 -15.98 11.59
C ASN A 39 -17.19 -14.46 11.56
N SER A 40 -16.22 -13.94 12.32
CA SER A 40 -15.90 -12.51 12.34
C SER A 40 -14.72 -12.18 11.45
N VAL A 41 -14.68 -10.95 10.93
CA VAL A 41 -13.49 -10.41 10.24
C VAL A 41 -12.40 -10.16 11.27
N PHE A 42 -11.24 -10.79 11.10
CA PHE A 42 -10.05 -10.57 11.93
C PHE A 42 -9.20 -9.40 11.40
N GLY A 43 -9.16 -9.24 10.08
CA GLY A 43 -8.40 -8.17 9.43
C GLY A 43 -8.51 -8.27 7.92
N TYR A 44 -7.75 -7.42 7.22
CA TYR A 44 -7.67 -7.41 5.77
C TYR A 44 -6.22 -7.51 5.31
N GLU A 45 -5.95 -8.42 4.40
CA GLU A 45 -4.67 -8.48 3.71
C GLU A 45 -4.67 -7.50 2.53
N ALA A 46 -3.71 -6.59 2.53
CA ALA A 46 -3.52 -5.63 1.44
C ALA A 46 -2.69 -6.28 0.33
N LEU A 47 -3.30 -6.43 -0.85
CA LEU A 47 -2.67 -7.01 -2.01
C LEU A 47 -2.51 -5.96 -3.10
N VAL A 48 -1.29 -5.81 -3.61
CA VAL A 48 -1.02 -4.92 -4.75
C VAL A 48 -1.74 -5.45 -6.00
N ARG A 49 -2.27 -4.53 -6.80
CA ARG A 49 -2.99 -4.80 -8.06
C ARG A 49 -2.55 -3.83 -9.13
N GLY A 50 -2.64 -4.25 -10.39
CA GLY A 50 -2.60 -3.31 -11.51
C GLY A 50 -3.82 -2.39 -11.51
N LEU A 51 -3.76 -1.29 -12.28
CA LEU A 51 -4.91 -0.41 -12.48
C LEU A 51 -6.13 -1.15 -13.06
N ASN A 52 -5.89 -2.20 -13.84
CA ASN A 52 -6.93 -3.05 -14.43
C ASN A 52 -7.35 -4.24 -13.53
N ASN A 53 -7.10 -4.14 -12.22
CA ASN A 53 -7.39 -5.20 -11.24
C ASN A 53 -6.60 -6.52 -11.47
N GLU A 54 -5.48 -6.44 -12.18
CA GLU A 54 -4.59 -7.56 -12.46
C GLU A 54 -3.79 -7.95 -11.22
N ALA A 55 -3.51 -9.24 -11.06
CA ALA A 55 -2.59 -9.70 -10.02
C ALA A 55 -1.15 -9.23 -10.33
N VAL A 56 -0.35 -8.97 -9.30
CA VAL A 56 1.04 -8.47 -9.42
C VAL A 56 1.89 -9.27 -10.40
N GLY A 57 1.70 -10.59 -10.45
CA GLY A 57 2.45 -11.47 -11.36
C GLY A 57 2.13 -11.32 -12.85
N LEU A 58 1.04 -10.63 -13.20
CA LEU A 58 0.65 -10.33 -14.59
C LEU A 58 0.90 -8.87 -14.96
N MET A 59 1.35 -8.02 -14.03
CA MET A 59 1.67 -6.64 -14.35
C MET A 59 2.90 -6.62 -15.27
N PRO A 60 2.79 -6.10 -16.51
CA PRO A 60 3.95 -5.95 -17.38
C PRO A 60 4.87 -4.89 -16.75
N ILE A 61 6.06 -5.32 -16.33
CA ILE A 61 7.14 -4.43 -15.92
C ILE A 61 7.77 -3.92 -17.22
N SER A 62 7.20 -2.87 -17.81
CA SER A 62 7.81 -2.15 -18.94
C SER A 62 8.91 -1.23 -18.44
#